data_AF-A0A1J3HP61-F1
#
_entry.id   AF-A0A1J3HP61-F1
#
_cell.length_a   1.000
_cell.length_b   1.000
_cell.length_c   1.000
_cell.angle_alpha   90.00
_cell.angle_beta   90.00
_cell.angle_gamma   90.00
#
_symmetry.space_group_name_H-M   'P 1'
#
loop_
_entity.id
_entity.type
_entity.pdbx_description
1 polymer ?
#
loop_
_entity_poly.entity_id
_entity_poly.type
_entity_poly.pdbx_seq_one_letter_code
_entity_poly.pdbx_strand_id
1 'polypeptide(L)'
;TLKAGVTIVISPLLSLIQDQIVALNLKFGVPATFLNSQQTTSQAAVVLQELRSDKPSCKLLYVTPEKIAGSSSFLETLRCLDRKG
;
A
#
# COMPACT_ATOMS: atom_id res chain seq x y z
N THR A 1 -6.89 -11.51 14.92
CA THR A 1 -7.28 -10.10 14.69
C THR A 1 -6.16 -9.40 13.95
N LEU A 2 -6.48 -8.48 13.02
CA LEU A 2 -5.46 -7.66 12.35
C LEU A 2 -4.77 -6.78 13.40
N LYS A 3 -3.43 -6.69 13.34
CA LYS A 3 -2.67 -5.78 14.20
C LYS A 3 -2.94 -4.32 13.82
N ALA A 4 -2.72 -3.42 14.76
CA ALA A 4 -2.72 -1.99 14.48
C ALA A 4 -1.61 -1.64 13.46
N GLY A 5 -1.83 -0.59 12.68
CA GLY A 5 -0.91 -0.17 11.62
C GLY A 5 -1.30 -0.68 10.22
N VAL A 6 -0.33 -0.58 9.31
CA VAL A 6 -0.45 -0.97 7.90
C VAL A 6 0.51 -2.12 7.63
N THR A 7 0.01 -3.19 7.01
CA THR A 7 0.85 -4.31 6.55
C THR A 7 1.29 -4.05 5.11
N ILE A 8 2.61 -4.11 4.86
CA ILE A 8 3.17 -3.98 3.52
C ILE A 8 3.41 -5.38 2.95
N VAL A 9 2.83 -5.67 1.78
CA VAL A 9 2.96 -6.94 1.07
C VAL A 9 3.72 -6.70 -0.23
N ILE A 10 4.90 -7.29 -0.37
CA ILE A 10 5.71 -7.17 -1.58
C ILE A 10 5.37 -8.32 -2.52
N SER A 11 4.94 -8.02 -3.75
CA SER A 11 4.61 -9.04 -4.74
C SER A 11 5.13 -8.66 -6.13
N PRO A 12 5.80 -9.58 -6.86
CA PRO A 12 6.27 -9.33 -8.22
C PRO A 12 5.17 -9.45 -9.28
N LEU A 13 4.04 -10.10 -8.96
CA LEU A 13 3.01 -10.42 -9.96
C LEU A 13 1.81 -9.48 -9.84
N LEU A 14 1.61 -8.65 -10.86
CA LEU A 14 0.52 -7.67 -10.93
C LEU A 14 -0.87 -8.33 -10.93
N SER A 15 -1.03 -9.43 -11.67
CA SER A 15 -2.28 -10.21 -11.69
C SER A 15 -2.66 -10.69 -10.29
N LEU A 16 -1.68 -11.25 -9.56
CA LEU A 16 -1.88 -11.70 -8.19
C LEU A 16 -2.25 -10.54 -7.26
N ILE A 17 -1.61 -9.37 -7.42
CA ILE A 17 -1.98 -8.17 -6.63
C ILE A 17 -3.46 -7.81 -6.88
N GLN A 18 -3.89 -7.75 -8.14
CA GLN A 18 -5.26 -7.39 -8.49
C GLN A 18 -6.28 -8.35 -7.89
N ASP A 19 -6.05 -9.67 -8.02
CA ASP A 19 -6.94 -10.70 -7.47
C ASP A 19 -7.08 -10.57 -5.95
N GLN A 20 -5.97 -10.30 -5.25
CA GLN A 20 -5.97 -10.13 -3.80
C GLN A 20 -6.69 -8.85 -3.38
N ILE A 21 -6.47 -7.73 -4.08
CA ILE A 21 -7.14 -6.46 -3.79
C ILE A 21 -8.66 -6.59 -3.95
N VAL A 22 -9.11 -7.24 -5.01
CA VAL A 22 -10.53 -7.51 -5.26
C VAL A 22 -11.11 -8.39 -4.17
N ALA A 23 -10.43 -9.49 -3.81
CA ALA A 23 -10.89 -10.38 -2.75
C ALA A 23 -10.97 -9.67 -1.40
N LEU A 24 -9.92 -8.95 -0.99
CA LEU A 24 -9.84 -8.25 0.28
C LEU A 24 -10.93 -7.18 0.41
N ASN A 25 -11.09 -6.31 -0.59
CA ASN A 25 -12.05 -5.21 -0.52
C ASN A 25 -13.50 -5.71 -0.68
N LEU A 26 -13.78 -6.56 -1.67
CA LEU A 26 -15.16 -6.94 -2.02
C LEU A 26 -15.69 -8.12 -1.20
N LYS A 27 -14.85 -9.13 -0.90
CA LYS A 27 -15.30 -10.34 -0.21
C LYS A 27 -15.14 -10.26 1.29
N PHE A 28 -14.03 -9.68 1.76
CA PHE A 28 -13.68 -9.67 3.18
C PHE A 28 -13.90 -8.30 3.85
N GLY A 29 -14.17 -7.24 3.07
CA GLY A 29 -14.33 -5.89 3.60
C GLY A 29 -13.08 -5.33 4.27
N VAL A 30 -11.90 -5.85 3.90
CA VAL A 30 -10.61 -5.40 4.43
C VAL A 30 -10.04 -4.34 3.49
N PRO A 31 -9.88 -3.08 3.96
CA PRO A 31 -9.33 -2.01 3.13
C PRO A 31 -7.90 -2.34 2.70
N ALA A 32 -7.73 -2.56 1.40
CA ALA A 32 -6.45 -2.89 0.80
C ALA A 32 -6.22 -2.05 -0.46
N THR A 33 -5.00 -1.56 -0.63
CA THR A 33 -4.59 -0.77 -1.81
C THR A 33 -3.26 -1.26 -2.36
N PHE A 34 -2.83 -0.72 -3.50
CA PHE A 34 -1.59 -1.14 -4.16
C PHE A 34 -0.78 0.03 -4.72
N LEU A 35 0.54 -0.19 -4.80
CA LEU A 35 1.52 0.68 -5.44
C LEU A 35 2.34 -0.13 -6.46
N ASN A 36 2.32 0.26 -7.74
CA ASN A 36 3.11 -0.38 -8.78
C ASN A 36 3.65 0.62 -9.82
N SER A 37 4.34 0.08 -10.82
CA SER A 37 4.95 0.81 -11.93
C SER A 37 3.94 1.32 -12.98
N GLN A 38 2.72 0.77 -13.03
CA GLN A 38 1.68 1.17 -13.98
C GLN A 38 0.86 2.38 -13.52
N GLN A 39 0.91 2.74 -12.24
CA GLN A 39 0.22 3.93 -11.72
C GLN A 39 0.95 5.22 -12.09
N THR A 40 0.18 6.24 -12.44
CA THR A 40 0.70 7.60 -12.64
C THR A 40 1.23 8.18 -11.32
N THR A 41 2.08 9.20 -11.42
CA THR A 41 2.60 9.93 -10.25
C THR A 41 1.47 10.44 -9.36
N SER A 42 0.40 10.99 -9.95
CA SER A 42 -0.75 11.50 -9.20
C SER A 42 -1.52 10.40 -8.48
N GLN A 43 -1.73 9.25 -9.12
CA GLN A 43 -2.38 8.09 -8.49
C GLN A 43 -1.56 7.57 -7.30
N ALA A 44 -0.25 7.42 -7.48
CA ALA A 44 0.64 7.00 -6.41
C ALA A 44 0.67 8.03 -5.26
N ALA A 45 0.67 9.33 -5.58
CA ALA A 45 0.68 10.39 -4.58
C ALA A 45 -0.56 10.35 -3.66
N VAL A 46 -1.74 10.07 -4.21
CA VAL A 46 -2.98 9.93 -3.42
C VAL A 46 -2.85 8.79 -2.40
N VAL A 47 -2.36 7.62 -2.83
CA VAL A 47 -2.15 6.48 -1.93
C VAL A 47 -1.11 6.81 -0.85
N LEU A 48 0.02 7.41 -1.25
CA LEU A 48 1.06 7.79 -0.29
C LEU A 48 0.59 8.85 0.71
N GLN A 49 -0.27 9.78 0.30
CA GLN A 49 -0.86 10.79 1.17
C GLN A 49 -1.82 10.15 2.19
N GLU A 50 -2.66 9.21 1.75
CA GLU A 50 -3.57 8.47 2.64
C GLU A 50 -2.78 7.73 3.73
N LEU A 51 -1.72 7.02 3.35
CA LEU A 51 -0.83 6.31 4.27
C LEU A 51 -0.10 7.22 5.27
N ARG A 52 0.11 8.50 4.93
CA ARG A 52 0.72 9.49 5.83
C ARG A 52 -0.27 10.13 6.80
N SER A 53 -1.56 9.80 6.73
CA SER A 53 -2.57 10.28 7.69
C SER A 53 -2.28 9.74 9.09
N ASP A 54 -2.74 10.41 10.15
CA ASP A 54 -2.57 9.92 11.54
C ASP A 54 -3.18 8.54 11.76
N LYS A 55 -4.32 8.29 11.12
CA LYS A 55 -5.02 7.00 11.15
C LYS A 55 -5.29 6.56 9.71
N PRO A 56 -4.34 5.88 9.05
CA PRO A 56 -4.58 5.34 7.72
C PRO A 56 -5.75 4.34 7.79
N SER A 57 -6.67 4.51 6.85
CA SER A 57 -7.82 3.62 6.65
C SER A 57 -7.40 2.31 6.01
N CYS A 58 -6.34 2.35 5.20
CA CYS A 58 -5.70 1.19 4.60
C CYS A 58 -5.12 0.25 5.66
N LYS A 59 -5.36 -1.06 5.51
CA LYS A 59 -4.78 -2.11 6.36
C LYS A 59 -3.69 -2.90 5.65
N LEU A 60 -3.84 -3.11 4.34
CA LEU A 60 -2.86 -3.83 3.53
C LEU A 60 -2.47 -2.99 2.31
N LEU A 61 -1.18 -2.77 2.14
CA LEU A 61 -0.61 -2.16 0.95
C LEU A 61 0.20 -3.19 0.18
N TYR A 62 -0.24 -3.53 -1.03
CA TYR A 62 0.55 -4.32 -1.96
C TYR A 62 1.52 -3.42 -2.72
N VAL A 63 2.77 -3.83 -2.88
CA VAL A 63 3.77 -3.06 -3.62
C VAL A 63 4.63 -3.95 -4.49
N THR A 64 4.98 -3.48 -5.69
CA THR A 64 5.92 -4.20 -6.56
C THR A 64 7.38 -3.85 -6.19
N PRO A 65 8.34 -4.79 -6.29
CA PRO A 65 9.73 -4.56 -5.86
C PRO A 65 10.38 -3.33 -6.52
N GLU A 66 10.13 -3.11 -7.81
CA GLU A 66 10.66 -1.98 -8.56
C GLU A 66 10.14 -0.63 -8.04
N LYS A 67 8.93 -0.59 -7.48
CA LYS A 67 8.38 0.62 -6.88
C LYS A 67 9.10 0.99 -5.59
N ILE A 68 9.57 0.01 -4.83
CA ILE A 68 10.37 0.21 -3.62
C ILE A 68 11.73 0.79 -3.99
N ALA A 69 12.40 0.19 -4.97
CA ALA A 69 13.74 0.60 -5.40
C ALA A 69 13.76 2.01 -6.03
N GLY A 70 12.71 2.36 -6.79
CA GLY A 70 12.66 3.60 -7.55
C GLY A 70 11.99 4.80 -6.86
N SER A 71 11.50 4.68 -5.62
CA SER A 71 10.66 5.71 -5.00
C SER A 71 11.19 6.18 -3.64
N SER A 72 11.84 7.35 -3.62
CA SER A 72 12.21 8.05 -2.38
C SER A 72 10.99 8.42 -1.54
N SER A 73 9.91 8.86 -2.18
CA SER A 73 8.66 9.23 -1.51
C SER A 73 7.98 8.06 -0.79
N PHE A 74 8.14 6.83 -1.32
CA PHE A 74 7.68 5.62 -0.65
C PHE A 74 8.47 5.34 0.63
N LEU A 75 9.81 5.44 0.58
CA LEU A 75 10.66 5.27 1.76
C LEU A 75 10.34 6.30 2.86
N GLU A 76 10.07 7.55 2.50
CA GLU A 76 9.61 8.57 3.45
C GLU A 76 8.27 8.21 4.09
N THR A 77 7.33 7.66 3.31
CA THR A 77 6.06 7.16 3.85
C THR A 77 6.27 6.01 4.81
N LEU A 78 7.16 5.06 4.50
CA LEU A 78 7.49 3.97 5.42
C LEU A 78 8.07 4.48 6.73
N ARG A 79 8.99 5.46 6.69
CA ARG A 79 9.52 6.10 7.91
C ARG A 79 8.44 6.83 8.71
N CYS A 80 7.46 7.44 8.03
CA CYS A 80 6.33 8.07 8.70
C CYS A 80 5.43 7.04 9.39
N LEU A 81 5.16 5.90 8.74
CA LEU A 81 4.37 4.81 9.30
C LEU A 81 5.08 4.14 10.50
N ASP A 82 6.39 3.89 10.38
CA ASP A 82 7.22 3.33 11.44
C ASP A 82 7.24 4.20 12.71
N ARG A 83 7.28 5.53 12.56
CA ARG A 83 7.19 6.45 13.72
C ARG A 83 5.84 6.43 14.43
N LYS A 84 4.79 5.98 13.76
CA LYS A 84 3.41 5.97 14.27
C LYS A 84 3.00 4.62 14.88
N GLY A 85 3.82 3.59 14.70
CA GLY A 85 3.51 2.21 15.11
C GLY A 85 4.68 1.53 15.80
#